data_AF-T2M7Y9-F1
#
_entry.id   AF-T2M7Y9-F1
#
_cell.length_a   1.000
_cell.length_b   1.000
_cell.length_c   1.000
_cell.angle_alpha   90.00
_cell.angle_beta   90.00
_cell.angle_gamma   90.00
#
_symmetry.space_group_name_H-M   'P 1'
#
loop_
_entity.id
_entity.type
_entity.pdbx_description
1 polymer ?
#
loop_
_entity_poly.entity_id
_entity_poly.type
_entity_poly.pdbx_seq_one_letter_code
_entity_poly.pdbx_strand_id
1 'polypeptide(L)'
;ILDPLQWIQNQIENEVDPRILIRQLVPQIKLPHDVEDSTLWNVIFEIISEPSPRKRLSNINSLDHVKKLIQESKNIIVLTGAGVSVSCGIPDFRSRDGIYARLHKDYPDLPDPQAMFDIHYFRNNPWPFFKFAKEIYPGQFTPSLCHRFISKLDQQGKLLRNYTQNIDTLEQVAGIKNVLQCHGSCATATCMNCKYKVSAEFIKEDIFQQKIPYCNQCSDPNSLNILKPDIVFFGESLSDDFYSQINKDKDEADLLIVIGSSLKVRPVALIPSLIKQNVPQLLINREQLHHIEFDVEMYGNCDDVICYLCSELGREWTDVIGTYKPSFLSVSKTIKTFSNTSDSNKSLSGFDKECYNSSNHVLQDQQSDSPQIDEGIYFLPIPPNKFVFHGAELYTEDCP
;
A
#
# COMPACT_ATOMS: atom_id res chain seq x y z
N ILE A 1 -14.16 -23.83 3.26
CA ILE A 1 -14.14 -25.20 2.68
C ILE A 1 -12.80 -25.82 3.04
N LEU A 2 -12.74 -27.06 3.53
CA LEU A 2 -11.47 -27.67 3.99
C LEU A 2 -10.52 -28.01 2.83
N ASP A 3 -11.06 -28.41 1.67
CA ASP A 3 -10.33 -28.59 0.41
C ASP A 3 -11.12 -27.94 -0.74
N PRO A 4 -10.77 -26.70 -1.13
CA PRO A 4 -11.40 -26.00 -2.24
C PRO A 4 -11.34 -26.73 -3.59
N LEU A 5 -10.24 -27.41 -3.89
CA LEU A 5 -10.06 -28.13 -5.16
C LEU A 5 -11.00 -29.33 -5.22
N GLN A 6 -11.04 -30.13 -4.16
CA GLN A 6 -11.94 -31.28 -4.08
C GLN A 6 -13.41 -30.85 -4.15
N TRP A 7 -13.75 -29.73 -3.50
CA TRP A 7 -15.11 -29.19 -3.56
C TRP A 7 -15.49 -28.76 -4.99
N ILE A 8 -14.59 -28.06 -5.70
CA ILE A 8 -14.82 -27.67 -7.10
C ILE A 8 -14.94 -28.87 -8.01
N GLN A 9 -14.06 -29.86 -7.87
CA GLN A 9 -14.13 -31.10 -8.65
C GLN A 9 -15.50 -31.76 -8.49
N ASN A 10 -16.00 -31.86 -7.26
CA ASN A 10 -17.34 -32.39 -7.01
C ASN A 10 -18.45 -31.54 -7.65
N GLN A 11 -18.34 -30.20 -7.67
CA GLN A 11 -19.32 -29.36 -8.35
C GLN A 11 -19.30 -29.56 -9.89
N ILE A 12 -18.11 -29.70 -10.47
CA ILE A 12 -17.92 -29.97 -11.91
C ILE A 12 -18.51 -31.34 -12.27
N GLU A 13 -18.23 -32.38 -11.47
CA GLU A 13 -18.77 -33.73 -11.66
C GLU A 13 -20.30 -33.79 -11.58
N ASN A 14 -20.92 -32.91 -10.79
CA ASN A 14 -22.37 -32.76 -10.70
C ASN A 14 -22.97 -31.79 -11.75
N GLU A 15 -22.18 -31.40 -12.77
CA GLU A 15 -22.62 -30.51 -13.87
C GLU A 15 -23.22 -29.17 -13.38
N VAL A 16 -22.73 -28.65 -12.25
CA VAL A 16 -23.20 -27.38 -11.71
C VAL A 16 -22.72 -26.22 -12.59
N ASP A 17 -23.63 -25.31 -12.97
CA ASP A 17 -23.25 -24.10 -13.71
C ASP A 17 -22.46 -23.15 -12.79
N PRO A 18 -21.18 -22.84 -13.09
CA PRO A 18 -20.36 -21.95 -12.27
C PRO A 18 -20.94 -20.53 -12.16
N ARG A 19 -21.75 -20.07 -13.13
CA ARG A 19 -22.43 -18.77 -13.06
C ARG A 19 -23.44 -18.71 -11.92
N ILE A 20 -24.11 -19.82 -11.61
CA ILE A 20 -25.04 -19.91 -10.48
C ILE A 20 -24.27 -19.79 -9.17
N LEU A 21 -23.16 -20.53 -9.04
CA LEU A 21 -22.31 -20.50 -7.84
C LEU A 21 -21.74 -19.10 -7.59
N ILE A 22 -21.23 -18.43 -8.62
CA ILE A 22 -20.71 -17.06 -8.46
C ILE A 22 -21.82 -16.10 -7.99
N ARG A 23 -23.04 -16.20 -8.51
CA ARG A 23 -24.17 -15.37 -8.04
C ARG A 23 -24.57 -15.69 -6.59
N GLN A 24 -24.31 -16.90 -6.10
CA GLN A 24 -24.54 -17.23 -4.70
C GLN A 24 -23.43 -16.69 -3.80
N LEU A 25 -22.18 -16.81 -4.24
CA LEU A 25 -21.00 -16.34 -3.50
C LEU A 25 -20.91 -14.81 -3.48
N VAL A 26 -21.26 -14.16 -4.59
CA VAL A 26 -21.21 -12.70 -4.78
C VAL A 26 -22.52 -12.22 -5.42
N PRO A 27 -23.59 -12.04 -4.64
CA PRO A 27 -24.93 -11.74 -5.18
C PRO A 27 -25.04 -10.48 -6.04
N GLN A 28 -24.11 -9.54 -5.87
CA GLN A 28 -24.13 -8.23 -6.53
C GLN A 28 -23.39 -8.23 -7.89
N ILE A 29 -22.72 -9.33 -8.27
CA ILE A 29 -21.82 -9.34 -9.44
C ILE A 29 -22.58 -9.47 -10.76
N LYS A 30 -22.24 -8.61 -11.73
CA LYS A 30 -22.69 -8.74 -13.13
C LYS A 30 -21.62 -9.47 -13.93
N LEU A 31 -21.87 -10.72 -14.26
CA LEU A 31 -20.96 -11.52 -15.10
C LEU A 31 -21.18 -11.19 -16.59
N PRO A 32 -20.12 -10.90 -17.36
CA PRO A 32 -20.18 -10.82 -18.81
C PRO A 32 -20.59 -12.17 -19.42
N HIS A 33 -21.32 -12.15 -20.54
CA HIS A 33 -21.85 -13.37 -21.16
C HIS A 33 -20.79 -14.18 -21.92
N ASP A 34 -19.66 -13.57 -22.24
CA ASP A 34 -18.57 -14.09 -23.07
C ASP A 34 -17.45 -14.77 -22.27
N VAL A 35 -17.56 -14.82 -20.93
CA VAL A 35 -16.56 -15.49 -20.08
C VAL A 35 -16.74 -17.01 -20.12
N GLU A 36 -15.66 -17.73 -20.42
CA GLU A 36 -15.61 -19.19 -20.42
C GLU A 36 -15.77 -19.78 -19.02
N ASP A 37 -16.40 -20.96 -18.94
CA ASP A 37 -16.66 -21.66 -17.67
C ASP A 37 -15.38 -22.00 -16.91
N SER A 38 -14.29 -22.32 -17.62
CA SER A 38 -12.95 -22.54 -17.06
C SER A 38 -12.47 -21.35 -16.22
N THR A 39 -12.71 -20.14 -16.72
CA THR A 39 -12.35 -18.88 -16.05
C THR A 39 -13.25 -18.65 -14.84
N LEU A 40 -14.55 -18.97 -14.95
CA LEU A 40 -15.48 -18.87 -13.83
C LEU A 40 -15.12 -19.83 -12.69
N TRP A 41 -14.68 -21.05 -13.00
CA TRP A 41 -14.20 -21.99 -11.99
C TRP A 41 -12.95 -21.50 -11.28
N ASN A 42 -12.01 -20.87 -12.00
CA ASN A 42 -10.85 -20.23 -11.38
C ASN A 42 -11.28 -19.10 -10.43
N VAL A 43 -12.25 -18.26 -10.83
CA VAL A 43 -12.79 -17.21 -9.96
C VAL A 43 -13.46 -17.80 -8.71
N ILE A 44 -14.24 -18.86 -8.85
CA ILE A 44 -14.84 -19.56 -7.71
C ILE A 44 -13.75 -20.07 -6.77
N PHE A 45 -12.73 -20.74 -7.32
CA PHE A 45 -11.60 -21.26 -6.57
C PHE A 45 -10.93 -20.17 -5.74
N GLU A 46 -10.65 -19.02 -6.35
CA GLU A 46 -10.09 -17.85 -5.65
C GLU A 46 -10.99 -17.42 -4.48
N ILE A 47 -12.29 -17.22 -4.73
CA ILE A 47 -13.24 -16.76 -3.70
C ILE A 47 -13.31 -17.73 -2.51
N ILE A 48 -13.37 -19.04 -2.77
CA ILE A 48 -13.55 -20.04 -1.70
C ILE A 48 -12.25 -20.42 -1.00
N SER A 49 -11.11 -20.15 -1.64
CA SER A 49 -9.76 -20.39 -1.08
C SER A 49 -9.26 -19.18 -0.29
N GLU A 50 -9.96 -18.05 -0.36
CA GLU A 50 -9.62 -16.87 0.42
C GLU A 50 -9.69 -17.17 1.93
N PRO A 51 -8.65 -16.79 2.69
CA PRO A 51 -8.69 -16.88 4.14
C PRO A 51 -9.80 -15.98 4.69
N SER A 52 -10.52 -16.48 5.70
CA SER A 52 -11.54 -15.71 6.39
C SER A 52 -10.96 -14.39 6.91
N PRO A 53 -11.67 -13.25 6.75
CA PRO A 53 -11.22 -11.97 7.27
C PRO A 53 -10.91 -12.06 8.77
N ARG A 54 -9.79 -11.45 9.15
CA ARG A 54 -9.35 -11.42 10.54
C ARG A 54 -10.23 -10.49 11.37
N LYS A 55 -10.67 -10.96 12.54
CA LYS A 55 -11.41 -10.14 13.49
C LYS A 55 -10.45 -9.35 14.37
N ARG A 56 -10.79 -8.10 14.64
CA ARG A 56 -10.01 -7.24 15.53
C ARG A 56 -9.90 -7.79 16.96
N LEU A 57 -8.73 -7.63 17.58
CA LEU A 57 -8.50 -7.88 19.01
C LEU A 57 -9.01 -6.69 19.83
N SER A 58 -10.03 -6.92 20.66
CA SER A 58 -10.69 -5.86 21.45
C SER A 58 -9.82 -5.30 22.57
N ASN A 59 -8.85 -6.07 23.05
CA ASN A 59 -7.93 -5.69 24.12
C ASN A 59 -6.76 -4.79 23.65
N ILE A 60 -6.67 -4.50 22.35
CA ILE A 60 -5.63 -3.64 21.76
C ILE A 60 -6.33 -2.46 21.08
N ASN A 61 -6.08 -1.25 21.56
CA ASN A 61 -6.87 -0.08 21.17
C ASN A 61 -6.19 1.29 21.39
N SER A 62 -4.98 1.35 21.96
CA SER A 62 -4.33 2.63 22.32
C SER A 62 -2.92 2.74 21.74
N LEU A 63 -2.42 3.98 21.64
CA LEU A 63 -1.03 4.22 21.22
C LEU A 63 -0.01 3.66 22.23
N ASP A 64 -0.38 3.54 23.52
CA ASP A 64 0.45 2.84 24.51
C ASP A 64 0.58 1.35 24.17
N HIS A 65 -0.51 0.71 23.71
CA HIS A 65 -0.43 -0.67 23.20
C HIS A 65 0.44 -0.75 21.96
N VAL A 66 0.33 0.20 21.02
CA VAL A 66 1.20 0.26 19.83
C VAL A 66 2.68 0.33 20.23
N LYS A 67 3.03 1.25 21.12
CA LYS A 67 4.40 1.39 21.65
C LYS A 67 4.88 0.10 22.27
N LYS A 68 4.09 -0.50 23.17
CA LYS A 68 4.44 -1.76 23.85
C LYS A 68 4.66 -2.89 22.84
N LEU A 69 3.77 -3.04 21.86
CA LEU A 69 3.89 -4.03 20.80
C LEU A 69 5.19 -3.83 20.00
N ILE A 70 5.48 -2.60 19.57
CA ILE A 70 6.72 -2.30 18.84
C ILE A 70 7.94 -2.55 19.73
N GLN A 71 7.89 -2.39 21.04
CA GLN A 71 9.03 -2.68 21.92
C GLN A 71 9.24 -4.18 22.16
N GLU A 72 8.16 -4.94 22.37
CA GLU A 72 8.22 -6.35 22.80
C GLU A 72 8.33 -7.36 21.65
N SER A 73 7.78 -7.04 20.47
CA SER A 73 7.74 -7.94 19.31
C SER A 73 9.13 -8.17 18.73
N LYS A 74 9.43 -9.38 18.24
CA LYS A 74 10.73 -9.76 17.68
C LYS A 74 10.66 -10.17 16.22
N ASN A 75 9.48 -10.52 15.74
CA ASN A 75 9.23 -11.03 14.40
C ASN A 75 8.19 -10.15 13.69
N ILE A 76 8.55 -8.88 13.49
CA ILE A 76 7.63 -7.89 12.94
C ILE A 76 7.57 -8.02 11.42
N ILE A 77 6.38 -8.19 10.87
CA ILE A 77 6.10 -8.00 9.45
C ILE A 77 5.70 -6.55 9.22
N VAL A 78 6.37 -5.86 8.30
CA VAL A 78 5.95 -4.54 7.81
C VAL A 78 5.51 -4.64 6.36
N LEU A 79 4.27 -4.27 6.05
CA LEU A 79 3.75 -4.22 4.69
C LEU A 79 3.70 -2.76 4.23
N THR A 80 4.44 -2.43 3.17
CA THR A 80 4.54 -1.06 2.64
C THR A 80 3.94 -0.93 1.25
N GLY A 81 3.33 0.23 1.01
CA GLY A 81 2.88 0.66 -0.32
C GLY A 81 3.36 2.06 -0.65
N ALA A 82 2.82 2.64 -1.73
CA ALA A 82 3.31 3.90 -2.29
C ALA A 82 3.31 5.08 -1.29
N GLY A 83 2.46 5.04 -0.26
CA GLY A 83 2.39 6.07 0.78
C GLY A 83 3.69 6.30 1.53
N VAL A 84 4.59 5.32 1.63
CA VAL A 84 5.90 5.51 2.27
C VAL A 84 6.89 6.31 1.42
N SER A 85 6.64 6.46 0.11
CA SER A 85 7.52 7.14 -0.84
C SER A 85 7.00 8.51 -1.30
N VAL A 86 5.79 8.92 -0.86
CA VAL A 86 5.19 10.21 -1.24
C VAL A 86 6.07 11.40 -0.82
N SER A 87 6.60 11.38 0.40
CA SER A 87 7.51 12.42 0.90
C SER A 87 8.90 12.40 0.26
N CYS A 88 9.24 11.31 -0.44
CA CYS A 88 10.48 11.21 -1.22
C CYS A 88 10.39 11.95 -2.57
N GLY A 89 9.20 12.46 -2.94
CA GLY A 89 8.93 13.06 -4.25
C GLY A 89 8.42 12.07 -5.29
N ILE A 90 8.10 10.83 -4.89
CA ILE A 90 7.49 9.82 -5.77
C ILE A 90 5.97 9.85 -5.52
N PRO A 91 5.17 10.40 -6.45
CA PRO A 91 3.73 10.43 -6.28
C PRO A 91 3.17 9.01 -6.22
N ASP A 92 2.14 8.81 -5.40
CA ASP A 92 1.42 7.56 -5.41
C ASP A 92 0.60 7.43 -6.71
N PHE A 93 0.02 6.26 -6.92
CA PHE A 93 -0.77 6.03 -8.12
C PHE A 93 -2.17 6.61 -8.00
N ARG A 94 -2.81 6.49 -6.82
CA ARG A 94 -4.27 6.53 -6.70
C ARG A 94 -4.83 7.78 -6.03
N SER A 95 -4.03 8.56 -5.31
CA SER A 95 -4.51 9.78 -4.66
C SER A 95 -4.95 10.82 -5.69
N ARG A 96 -5.65 11.85 -5.21
CA ARG A 96 -6.19 12.95 -6.04
C ARG A 96 -5.16 13.58 -6.99
N ASP A 97 -3.93 13.74 -6.52
CA ASP A 97 -2.81 14.31 -7.28
C ASP A 97 -1.79 13.24 -7.75
N GLY A 98 -2.17 11.96 -7.63
CA GLY A 98 -1.36 10.82 -8.01
C GLY A 98 -1.14 10.69 -9.52
N ILE A 99 -0.33 9.71 -9.92
CA ILE A 99 0.03 9.46 -11.32
C ILE A 99 -1.21 9.28 -12.18
N TYR A 100 -2.22 8.54 -11.70
CA TYR A 100 -3.42 8.23 -12.47
C TYR A 100 -4.26 9.46 -12.83
N ALA A 101 -4.27 10.49 -12.00
CA ALA A 101 -4.98 11.75 -12.29
C ALA A 101 -4.33 12.55 -13.44
N ARG A 102 -3.02 12.37 -13.66
CA ARG A 102 -2.25 13.00 -14.74
C ARG A 102 -2.30 12.20 -16.03
N LEU A 103 -2.31 10.86 -15.94
CA LEU A 103 -2.24 9.97 -17.09
C LEU A 103 -3.37 10.17 -18.10
N HIS A 104 -4.61 10.45 -17.67
CA HIS A 104 -5.71 10.70 -18.60
C HIS A 104 -5.49 11.94 -19.49
N LYS A 105 -4.71 12.93 -19.04
CA LYS A 105 -4.37 14.11 -19.84
C LYS A 105 -3.21 13.82 -20.79
N ASP A 106 -2.22 13.09 -20.31
CA ASP A 106 -0.98 12.84 -21.06
C ASP A 106 -1.10 11.65 -22.05
N TYR A 107 -2.08 10.77 -21.84
CA TYR A 107 -2.32 9.54 -22.59
C TYR A 107 -3.83 9.24 -22.72
N PRO A 108 -4.55 9.93 -23.61
CA PRO A 108 -5.99 9.73 -23.79
C PRO A 108 -6.36 8.32 -24.29
N ASP A 109 -5.41 7.61 -24.90
CA ASP A 109 -5.61 6.26 -25.43
C ASP A 109 -5.53 5.16 -24.36
N LEU A 110 -5.10 5.47 -23.13
CA LEU A 110 -5.15 4.51 -22.04
C LEU A 110 -6.62 4.29 -21.63
N PRO A 111 -7.12 3.04 -21.66
CA PRO A 111 -8.50 2.75 -21.28
C PRO A 111 -8.76 3.08 -19.80
N ASP A 112 -7.75 2.83 -18.96
CA ASP A 112 -7.69 3.23 -17.58
C ASP A 112 -6.22 3.36 -17.12
N PRO A 113 -5.95 4.02 -15.98
CA PRO A 113 -4.59 4.25 -15.52
C PRO A 113 -3.79 2.98 -15.14
N GLN A 114 -4.46 1.87 -14.80
CA GLN A 114 -3.82 0.59 -14.47
C GLN A 114 -3.26 -0.09 -15.73
N ALA A 115 -3.84 0.19 -16.90
CA ALA A 115 -3.39 -0.36 -18.18
C ALA A 115 -1.93 -0.05 -18.52
N MET A 116 -1.34 1.01 -17.95
CA MET A 116 0.10 1.29 -18.07
C MET A 116 0.98 0.15 -17.54
N PHE A 117 0.48 -0.62 -16.57
CA PHE A 117 1.12 -1.80 -15.99
C PHE A 117 0.40 -3.10 -16.38
N ASP A 118 -0.40 -3.11 -17.44
CA ASP A 118 -1.02 -4.34 -17.94
C ASP A 118 -0.10 -5.02 -18.97
N ILE A 119 0.16 -6.33 -18.80
CA ILE A 119 1.10 -7.05 -19.66
C ILE A 119 0.60 -7.18 -21.11
N HIS A 120 -0.71 -7.26 -21.32
CA HIS A 120 -1.29 -7.34 -22.66
C HIS A 120 -1.25 -5.98 -23.35
N TYR A 121 -1.56 -4.90 -22.62
CA TYR A 121 -1.39 -3.55 -23.13
C TYR A 121 0.08 -3.27 -23.48
N PHE A 122 1.02 -3.62 -22.60
CA PHE A 122 2.45 -3.41 -22.82
C PHE A 122 2.99 -4.12 -24.07
N ARG A 123 2.54 -5.35 -24.33
CA ARG A 123 2.89 -6.10 -25.55
C ARG A 123 2.43 -5.38 -26.82
N ASN A 124 1.30 -4.70 -26.76
CA ASN A 124 0.73 -3.97 -27.89
C ASN A 124 1.32 -2.56 -28.04
N ASN A 125 1.47 -1.85 -26.92
CA ASN A 125 1.97 -0.48 -26.86
C ASN A 125 2.77 -0.24 -25.56
N PRO A 126 4.10 -0.44 -25.57
CA PRO A 126 4.95 -0.25 -24.38
C PRO A 126 5.26 1.23 -24.09
N TRP A 127 4.90 2.14 -24.99
CA TRP A 127 5.34 3.53 -24.95
C TRP A 127 4.89 4.29 -23.69
N PRO A 128 3.62 4.21 -23.23
CA PRO A 128 3.19 4.92 -22.02
C PRO A 128 4.01 4.54 -20.79
N PHE A 129 4.34 3.26 -20.62
CA PHE A 129 5.20 2.80 -19.54
C PHE A 129 6.60 3.41 -19.63
N PHE A 130 7.27 3.35 -20.79
CA PHE A 130 8.65 3.86 -20.89
C PHE A 130 8.74 5.38 -20.78
N LYS A 131 7.73 6.11 -21.24
CA LYS A 131 7.64 7.57 -21.03
C LYS A 131 7.49 7.90 -19.54
N PHE A 132 6.74 7.08 -18.79
CA PHE A 132 6.62 7.19 -17.33
C PHE A 132 7.87 6.70 -16.57
N ALA A 133 8.55 5.65 -17.04
CA ALA A 133 9.65 4.98 -16.35
C ALA A 133 10.81 5.92 -15.97
N LYS A 134 11.01 7.01 -16.73
CA LYS A 134 11.99 8.05 -16.42
C LYS A 134 11.69 8.79 -15.11
N GLU A 135 10.42 9.00 -14.77
CA GLU A 135 9.99 9.73 -13.56
C GLU A 135 10.28 8.94 -12.28
N ILE A 136 10.31 7.61 -12.36
CA ILE A 136 10.50 6.72 -11.20
C ILE A 136 11.84 5.97 -11.27
N TYR A 137 12.78 6.45 -12.09
CA TYR A 137 14.04 5.77 -12.30
C TYR A 137 14.89 5.81 -11.01
N PRO A 138 15.47 4.67 -10.56
CA PRO A 138 16.27 4.63 -9.33
C PRO A 138 17.44 5.63 -9.30
N GLY A 139 17.79 6.11 -8.10
CA GLY A 139 18.95 6.96 -7.85
C GLY A 139 18.68 8.47 -7.81
N GLN A 140 17.42 8.90 -7.92
CA GLN A 140 17.03 10.33 -7.86
C GLN A 140 16.42 10.74 -6.52
N PHE A 141 16.13 9.78 -5.63
CA PHE A 141 15.30 9.99 -4.45
C PHE A 141 16.02 9.55 -3.17
N THR A 142 15.66 10.17 -2.05
CA THR A 142 16.17 9.83 -0.72
C THR A 142 15.09 9.13 0.11
N PRO A 143 15.45 8.12 0.93
CA PRO A 143 14.45 7.41 1.73
C PRO A 143 13.74 8.29 2.77
N SER A 144 12.43 8.09 2.92
CA SER A 144 11.58 8.77 3.90
C SER A 144 11.87 8.35 5.35
N LEU A 145 11.17 9.00 6.29
CA LEU A 145 11.24 8.62 7.70
C LEU A 145 10.71 7.20 7.93
N CYS A 146 9.67 6.79 7.19
CA CYS A 146 9.16 5.42 7.21
C CYS A 146 10.25 4.39 6.84
N HIS A 147 11.00 4.62 5.77
CA HIS A 147 12.08 3.72 5.36
C HIS A 147 13.18 3.62 6.44
N ARG A 148 13.55 4.76 7.05
CA ARG A 148 14.53 4.78 8.16
C ARG A 148 14.03 4.04 9.39
N PHE A 149 12.74 4.16 9.73
CA PHE A 149 12.11 3.42 10.82
C PHE A 149 12.18 1.90 10.59
N ILE A 150 11.87 1.44 9.38
CA ILE A 150 11.95 0.01 9.03
C ILE A 150 13.41 -0.47 9.04
N SER A 151 14.35 0.33 8.53
CA SER A 151 15.79 0.04 8.61
C SER A 151 16.26 -0.09 10.07
N LYS A 152 15.76 0.76 10.97
CA LYS A 152 16.05 0.67 12.41
C LYS A 152 15.51 -0.62 13.03
N LEU A 153 14.27 -1.02 12.71
CA LEU A 153 13.72 -2.30 13.14
C LEU A 153 14.58 -3.48 12.70
N ASP A 154 15.09 -3.43 11.46
CA ASP A 154 15.97 -4.46 10.90
C ASP A 154 17.33 -4.49 11.61
N GLN A 155 17.94 -3.33 11.85
CA GLN A 155 19.21 -3.21 12.59
C GLN A 155 19.10 -3.71 14.04
N GLN A 156 17.94 -3.56 14.66
CA GLN A 156 17.65 -4.09 15.99
C GLN A 156 17.32 -5.60 15.99
N GLY A 157 17.26 -6.24 14.82
CA GLY A 157 16.91 -7.65 14.67
C GLY A 157 15.45 -7.96 14.99
N LYS A 158 14.56 -6.97 14.84
CA LYS A 158 13.12 -7.07 15.15
C LYS A 158 12.25 -7.24 13.90
N LEU A 159 12.80 -6.91 12.73
CA LEU A 159 12.10 -7.05 11.45
C LEU A 159 12.23 -8.50 10.94
N LEU A 160 11.11 -9.21 10.89
CA LEU A 160 11.04 -10.52 10.21
C LEU A 160 11.10 -10.33 8.70
N ARG A 161 10.25 -9.42 8.18
CA ARG A 161 10.20 -9.08 6.77
C ARG A 161 9.53 -7.74 6.53
N ASN A 162 10.06 -6.96 5.60
CA ASN A 162 9.32 -5.90 4.94
C ASN A 162 8.82 -6.38 3.57
N TYR A 163 7.51 -6.59 3.44
CA TYR A 163 6.83 -6.86 2.17
C TYR A 163 6.46 -5.52 1.53
N THR A 164 7.22 -5.09 0.53
CA THR A 164 6.96 -3.83 -0.16
C THR A 164 6.25 -4.07 -1.50
N GLN A 165 5.23 -3.26 -1.78
CA GLN A 165 4.57 -3.20 -3.08
C GLN A 165 5.26 -2.20 -4.02
N ASN A 166 6.23 -1.42 -3.50
CA ASN A 166 6.93 -0.40 -4.26
C ASN A 166 7.99 -1.02 -5.18
N ILE A 167 8.28 -0.30 -6.26
CA ILE A 167 9.25 -0.67 -7.29
C ILE A 167 10.44 0.31 -7.34
N ASP A 168 10.42 1.32 -6.48
CA ASP A 168 11.35 2.45 -6.46
C ASP A 168 12.73 2.12 -5.85
N THR A 169 12.87 0.98 -5.17
CA THR A 169 14.10 0.46 -4.54
C THR A 169 14.63 1.29 -3.35
N LEU A 170 13.83 2.21 -2.80
CA LEU A 170 14.23 3.03 -1.66
C LEU A 170 14.50 2.22 -0.39
N GLU A 171 13.93 1.03 -0.28
CA GLU A 171 14.22 0.10 0.83
C GLU A 171 15.70 -0.32 0.85
N GLN A 172 16.27 -0.57 -0.34
CA GLN A 172 17.69 -0.93 -0.48
C GLN A 172 18.58 0.27 -0.13
N VAL A 173 18.20 1.48 -0.58
CA VAL A 173 18.91 2.72 -0.27
C VAL A 173 18.88 3.03 1.23
N ALA A 174 17.78 2.70 1.91
CA ALA A 174 17.65 2.80 3.36
C ALA A 174 18.43 1.71 4.13
N GLY A 175 19.02 0.74 3.44
CA GLY A 175 19.78 -0.35 4.04
C GLY A 175 18.93 -1.44 4.69
N ILE A 176 17.65 -1.57 4.30
CA ILE A 176 16.76 -2.65 4.76
C ILE A 176 17.22 -3.95 4.07
N LYS A 177 17.68 -4.91 4.87
CA LYS A 177 18.17 -6.22 4.41
C LYS A 177 17.03 -7.22 4.25
N ASN A 178 16.11 -7.25 5.23
CA ASN A 178 14.99 -8.19 5.23
C ASN A 178 13.79 -7.68 4.42
N VAL A 179 14.03 -7.24 3.18
CA VAL A 179 12.98 -6.74 2.26
C VAL A 179 12.61 -7.77 1.20
N LEU A 180 11.34 -7.85 0.85
CA LEU A 180 10.81 -8.58 -0.30
C LEU A 180 9.99 -7.62 -1.17
N GLN A 181 10.44 -7.42 -2.41
CA GLN A 181 9.78 -6.55 -3.39
C GLN A 181 8.71 -7.35 -4.14
N CYS A 182 7.47 -7.30 -3.64
CA CYS A 182 6.38 -8.17 -4.07
C CYS A 182 6.06 -8.01 -5.55
N HIS A 183 6.11 -6.77 -6.06
CA HIS A 183 5.87 -6.43 -7.46
C HIS A 183 7.17 -6.26 -8.26
N GLY A 184 8.27 -6.87 -7.81
CA GLY A 184 9.56 -6.73 -8.47
C GLY A 184 10.15 -5.33 -8.33
N SER A 185 11.04 -4.95 -9.24
CA SER A 185 11.80 -3.70 -9.14
C SER A 185 12.34 -3.21 -10.48
N CYS A 186 12.73 -1.94 -10.52
CA CYS A 186 13.48 -1.37 -11.65
C CYS A 186 14.98 -1.76 -11.66
N ALA A 187 15.46 -2.66 -10.81
CA ALA A 187 16.90 -2.96 -10.68
C ALA A 187 17.47 -3.71 -11.91
N THR A 188 16.64 -4.51 -12.58
CA THR A 188 17.01 -5.29 -13.76
C THR A 188 15.88 -5.26 -14.80
N ALA A 189 16.21 -5.64 -16.03
CA ALA A 189 15.24 -5.81 -17.11
C ALA A 189 15.51 -7.09 -17.88
N THR A 190 14.45 -7.73 -18.35
CA THR A 190 14.50 -9.01 -19.05
C THR A 190 13.87 -8.90 -20.43
N CYS A 191 14.54 -9.44 -21.44
CA CYS A 191 14.00 -9.51 -22.79
C CYS A 191 12.73 -10.37 -22.80
N MET A 192 11.64 -9.83 -23.36
CA MET A 192 10.37 -10.55 -23.41
C MET A 192 10.42 -11.81 -24.29
N ASN A 193 11.30 -11.83 -25.30
CA ASN A 193 11.54 -12.96 -26.20
C ASN A 193 12.56 -13.97 -25.63
N CYS A 194 13.85 -13.65 -25.65
CA CYS A 194 14.93 -14.61 -25.33
C CYS A 194 15.29 -14.73 -23.84
N LYS A 195 14.62 -13.97 -22.96
CA LYS A 195 14.87 -13.93 -21.50
C LYS A 195 16.28 -13.48 -21.11
N TYR A 196 17.02 -12.85 -22.01
CA TYR A 196 18.29 -12.22 -21.69
C TYR A 196 18.06 -11.08 -20.67
N LYS A 197 18.77 -11.17 -19.54
CA LYS A 197 18.62 -10.26 -18.39
C LYS A 197 19.77 -9.26 -18.34
N VAL A 198 19.44 -8.00 -18.12
CA VAL A 198 20.39 -6.88 -18.04
C VAL A 198 20.13 -6.05 -16.78
N SER A 199 21.13 -5.26 -16.35
CA SER A 199 20.98 -4.31 -15.25
C SER A 199 20.16 -3.09 -15.69
N ALA A 200 19.61 -2.34 -14.73
CA ALA A 200 18.98 -1.05 -14.99
C ALA A 200 19.90 -0.12 -15.81
N GLU A 201 21.17 -0.01 -15.42
CA GLU A 201 22.14 0.86 -16.09
C GLU A 201 22.28 0.57 -17.60
N PHE A 202 22.07 -0.67 -18.04
CA PHE A 202 22.10 -1.03 -19.46
C PHE A 202 21.00 -0.34 -20.28
N ILE A 203 19.80 -0.19 -19.73
CA ILE A 203 18.64 0.40 -20.43
C ILE A 203 18.42 1.88 -20.10
N LYS A 204 19.28 2.45 -19.25
CA LYS A 204 19.12 3.81 -18.73
C LYS A 204 19.13 4.87 -19.82
N GLU A 205 20.11 4.82 -20.71
CA GLU A 205 20.25 5.84 -21.76
C GLU A 205 19.00 5.87 -22.65
N ASP A 206 18.51 4.69 -23.06
CA ASP A 206 17.29 4.57 -23.85
C ASP A 206 16.09 5.17 -23.11
N ILE A 207 15.89 4.83 -21.83
CA ILE A 207 14.78 5.39 -21.03
C ILE A 207 14.89 6.92 -20.92
N PHE A 208 16.07 7.46 -20.64
CA PHE A 208 16.26 8.91 -20.45
C PHE A 208 16.12 9.71 -21.75
N GLN A 209 16.50 9.09 -22.88
CA GLN A 209 16.27 9.60 -24.24
C GLN A 209 14.84 9.35 -24.75
N GLN A 210 13.96 8.75 -23.93
CA GLN A 210 12.60 8.37 -24.32
C GLN A 210 12.59 7.47 -25.56
N LYS A 211 13.39 6.41 -25.53
CA LYS A 211 13.43 5.32 -26.51
C LYS A 211 13.04 4.02 -25.82
N ILE A 212 12.42 3.13 -26.59
CA ILE A 212 12.13 1.77 -26.12
C ILE A 212 13.43 0.97 -26.14
N PRO A 213 13.89 0.39 -25.02
CA PRO A 213 15.09 -0.43 -24.98
C PRO A 213 14.82 -1.80 -25.62
N TYR A 214 15.62 -2.15 -26.63
CA TYR A 214 15.52 -3.42 -27.36
C TYR A 214 16.70 -4.34 -27.07
N CYS A 215 16.45 -5.63 -27.07
CA CYS A 215 17.45 -6.65 -26.80
C CYS A 215 18.39 -6.84 -27.99
N ASN A 216 19.70 -6.74 -27.72
CA ASN A 216 20.76 -6.96 -28.72
C ASN A 216 21.11 -8.45 -28.96
N GLN A 217 20.48 -9.39 -28.24
CA GLN A 217 20.70 -10.84 -28.40
C GLN A 217 19.66 -11.50 -29.31
N CYS A 218 18.56 -10.83 -29.63
CA CYS A 218 17.53 -11.36 -30.52
C CYS A 218 17.89 -11.11 -31.98
N SER A 219 17.83 -12.15 -32.82
CA SER A 219 18.12 -12.05 -34.26
C SER A 219 16.86 -11.87 -35.11
N ASP A 220 15.68 -12.23 -34.61
CA ASP A 220 14.41 -12.12 -35.33
C ASP A 220 13.79 -10.72 -35.17
N PRO A 221 13.70 -9.91 -36.24
CA PRO A 221 13.11 -8.58 -36.19
C PRO A 221 11.59 -8.58 -35.96
N ASN A 222 10.91 -9.71 -36.12
CA ASN A 222 9.47 -9.83 -35.86
C ASN A 222 9.15 -10.29 -34.42
N SER A 223 10.17 -10.58 -33.62
CA SER A 223 9.99 -11.02 -32.24
C SER A 223 9.79 -9.83 -31.29
N LEU A 224 9.04 -10.04 -30.20
CA LEU A 224 8.89 -9.03 -29.15
C LEU A 224 10.18 -8.93 -28.31
N ASN A 225 11.20 -8.30 -28.86
CA ASN A 225 12.54 -8.22 -28.28
C ASN A 225 12.74 -7.02 -27.33
N ILE A 226 11.67 -6.48 -26.75
CA ILE A 226 11.73 -5.38 -25.77
C ILE A 226 12.38 -5.87 -24.47
N LEU A 227 13.26 -5.03 -23.89
CA LEU A 227 13.80 -5.21 -22.53
C LEU A 227 12.83 -4.58 -21.53
N LYS A 228 11.95 -5.40 -20.96
CA LYS A 228 10.97 -4.95 -19.96
C LYS A 228 11.63 -4.95 -18.56
N PRO A 229 11.55 -3.87 -17.78
CA PRO A 229 11.95 -3.90 -16.37
C PRO A 229 11.25 -5.02 -15.60
N ASP A 230 11.96 -5.64 -14.64
CA ASP A 230 11.49 -6.77 -13.84
C ASP A 230 10.51 -6.33 -12.75
N ILE A 231 9.50 -5.56 -13.14
CA ILE A 231 8.30 -5.19 -12.38
C ILE A 231 7.19 -6.15 -12.76
N VAL A 232 6.43 -6.63 -11.78
CA VAL A 232 5.26 -7.46 -12.02
C VAL A 232 4.11 -6.59 -12.55
N PHE A 233 3.66 -6.89 -13.77
CA PHE A 233 2.51 -6.24 -14.39
C PHE A 233 1.22 -6.97 -14.03
N PHE A 234 0.07 -6.30 -14.15
CA PHE A 234 -1.24 -6.96 -14.12
C PHE A 234 -1.29 -8.03 -15.21
N GLY A 235 -1.78 -9.21 -14.84
CA GLY A 235 -1.75 -10.42 -15.66
C GLY A 235 -0.48 -11.27 -15.49
N GLU A 236 0.54 -10.80 -14.75
CA GLU A 236 1.70 -11.60 -14.37
C GLU A 236 1.55 -12.14 -12.94
N SER A 237 2.15 -13.31 -12.67
CA SER A 237 2.23 -13.86 -11.32
C SER A 237 3.32 -13.16 -10.51
N LEU A 238 3.14 -13.03 -9.19
CA LEU A 238 4.25 -12.68 -8.30
C LEU A 238 5.33 -13.77 -8.34
N SER A 239 6.55 -13.43 -7.89
CA SER A 239 7.65 -14.39 -7.84
C SER A 239 7.38 -15.54 -6.88
N ASP A 240 7.97 -16.71 -7.15
CA ASP A 240 7.93 -17.87 -6.24
C ASP A 240 8.51 -17.54 -4.85
N ASP A 241 9.47 -16.59 -4.81
CA ASP A 241 10.04 -16.08 -3.57
C ASP A 241 8.98 -15.45 -2.67
N PHE A 242 8.01 -14.73 -3.21
CA PHE A 242 6.89 -14.18 -2.43
C PHE A 242 6.13 -15.30 -1.72
N TYR A 243 5.70 -16.33 -2.45
CA TYR A 243 4.92 -17.43 -1.91
C TYR A 243 5.71 -18.29 -0.93
N SER A 244 7.00 -18.54 -1.22
CA SER A 244 7.90 -19.28 -0.35
C SER A 244 8.11 -18.57 0.99
N GLN A 245 8.31 -17.25 0.95
CA GLN A 245 8.58 -16.47 2.16
C GLN A 245 7.33 -16.23 2.98
N ILE A 246 6.19 -15.88 2.38
CA ILE A 246 4.96 -15.68 3.17
C ILE A 246 4.50 -16.97 3.85
N ASN A 247 4.74 -18.14 3.23
CA ASN A 247 4.43 -19.42 3.86
C ASN A 247 5.29 -19.73 5.08
N LYS A 248 6.51 -19.20 5.16
CA LYS A 248 7.37 -19.31 6.35
C LYS A 248 7.01 -18.24 7.37
N ASP A 249 6.92 -16.99 6.92
CA ASP A 249 6.81 -15.83 7.80
C ASP A 249 5.43 -15.77 8.50
N LYS A 250 4.35 -16.28 7.89
CA LYS A 250 2.98 -16.22 8.44
C LYS A 250 2.83 -16.89 9.81
N ASP A 251 3.65 -17.90 10.09
CA ASP A 251 3.61 -18.66 11.33
C ASP A 251 4.56 -18.11 12.41
N GLU A 252 5.57 -17.34 12.01
CA GLU A 252 6.59 -16.77 12.90
C GLU A 252 6.26 -15.34 13.35
N ALA A 253 5.44 -14.62 12.57
CA ALA A 253 5.10 -13.23 12.84
C ALA A 253 4.40 -13.06 14.20
N ASP A 254 4.83 -12.05 14.96
CA ASP A 254 4.22 -11.66 16.24
C ASP A 254 3.62 -10.24 16.22
N LEU A 255 3.83 -9.48 15.16
CA LEU A 255 3.18 -8.18 14.90
C LEU A 255 3.14 -7.90 13.39
N LEU A 256 2.01 -7.38 12.89
CA LEU A 256 1.90 -6.82 11.54
C LEU A 256 1.70 -5.31 11.60
N ILE A 257 2.48 -4.56 10.82
CA ILE A 257 2.30 -3.12 10.62
C ILE A 257 2.11 -2.85 9.13
N VAL A 258 0.96 -2.31 8.74
CA VAL A 258 0.69 -1.85 7.37
C VAL A 258 0.94 -0.35 7.31
N ILE A 259 1.82 0.10 6.40
CA ILE A 259 2.20 1.51 6.26
C ILE A 259 2.00 1.97 4.81
N GLY A 260 1.15 2.97 4.61
CA GLY A 260 1.02 3.65 3.32
C GLY A 260 0.52 2.77 2.17
N SER A 261 -0.33 1.78 2.45
CA SER A 261 -0.95 0.92 1.45
C SER A 261 -2.46 0.88 1.60
N SER A 262 -3.17 0.91 0.47
CA SER A 262 -4.62 0.71 0.41
C SER A 262 -5.02 -0.77 0.35
N LEU A 263 -4.06 -1.69 0.22
CA LEU A 263 -4.29 -3.14 0.14
C LEU A 263 -5.40 -3.54 -0.85
N LYS A 264 -5.42 -2.90 -2.03
CA LYS A 264 -6.37 -3.18 -3.11
C LYS A 264 -5.87 -4.22 -4.13
N VAL A 265 -4.56 -4.54 -4.12
CA VAL A 265 -3.93 -5.42 -5.11
C VAL A 265 -3.54 -6.75 -4.47
N ARG A 266 -4.14 -7.83 -5.00
CA ARG A 266 -3.83 -9.21 -4.63
C ARG A 266 -2.57 -9.71 -5.37
N PRO A 267 -1.87 -10.71 -4.82
CA PRO A 267 -2.13 -11.44 -3.56
C PRO A 267 -1.62 -10.72 -2.30
N VAL A 268 -0.88 -9.61 -2.42
CA VAL A 268 -0.30 -8.90 -1.26
C VAL A 268 -1.37 -8.43 -0.27
N ALA A 269 -2.54 -7.99 -0.77
CA ALA A 269 -3.70 -7.61 0.04
C ALA A 269 -4.22 -8.72 0.98
N LEU A 270 -3.87 -9.99 0.73
CA LEU A 270 -4.31 -11.13 1.55
C LEU A 270 -3.42 -11.38 2.77
N ILE A 271 -2.21 -10.81 2.83
CA ILE A 271 -1.27 -11.01 3.95
C ILE A 271 -1.91 -10.83 5.33
N PRO A 272 -2.70 -9.76 5.59
CA PRO A 272 -3.35 -9.57 6.90
C PRO A 272 -4.29 -10.72 7.31
N SER A 273 -4.86 -11.44 6.34
CA SER A 273 -5.73 -12.59 6.59
C SER A 273 -4.98 -13.93 6.59
N LEU A 274 -3.76 -13.98 6.05
CA LEU A 274 -2.91 -15.18 6.02
C LEU A 274 -2.14 -15.42 7.33
N ILE A 275 -1.81 -14.34 8.06
CA ILE A 275 -1.12 -14.46 9.35
C ILE A 275 -2.07 -14.95 10.46
N LYS A 276 -1.50 -15.50 11.53
CA LYS A 276 -2.27 -16.02 12.66
C LYS A 276 -3.21 -14.95 13.23
N GLN A 277 -4.46 -15.33 13.48
CA GLN A 277 -5.56 -14.43 13.87
C GLN A 277 -5.29 -13.65 15.18
N ASN A 278 -4.51 -14.23 16.09
CA ASN A 278 -4.14 -13.63 17.37
C ASN A 278 -2.94 -12.68 17.29
N VAL A 279 -2.29 -12.55 16.13
CA VAL A 279 -1.20 -11.60 15.91
C VAL A 279 -1.79 -10.20 15.82
N PRO A 280 -1.31 -9.23 16.62
CA PRO A 280 -1.76 -7.85 16.54
C PRO A 280 -1.48 -7.21 15.18
N GLN A 281 -2.41 -6.41 14.68
CA GLN A 281 -2.29 -5.74 13.37
C GLN A 281 -2.54 -4.24 13.52
N LEU A 282 -1.60 -3.44 13.02
CA LEU A 282 -1.61 -1.98 13.08
C LEU A 282 -1.70 -1.38 11.68
N LEU A 283 -2.45 -0.30 11.53
CA LEU A 283 -2.54 0.47 10.29
C LEU A 283 -1.98 1.88 10.49
N ILE A 284 -1.08 2.29 9.59
CA ILE A 284 -0.62 3.66 9.40
C ILE A 284 -0.91 4.03 7.95
N ASN A 285 -1.92 4.85 7.70
CA ASN A 285 -2.31 5.18 6.32
C ASN A 285 -3.03 6.54 6.26
N ARG A 286 -3.16 7.15 5.07
CA ARG A 286 -3.94 8.40 4.95
C ARG A 286 -5.45 8.13 4.98
N GLU A 287 -5.89 7.02 4.41
CA GLU A 287 -7.30 6.62 4.27
C GLU A 287 -7.66 5.36 5.09
N GLN A 288 -8.94 5.21 5.42
CA GLN A 288 -9.50 4.01 6.04
C GLN A 288 -9.57 2.84 5.03
N LEU A 289 -9.28 1.63 5.51
CA LEU A 289 -9.48 0.38 4.75
C LEU A 289 -10.78 -0.29 5.23
N HIS A 290 -11.84 -0.23 4.43
CA HIS A 290 -13.16 -0.75 4.83
C HIS A 290 -13.25 -2.28 4.79
N HIS A 291 -12.33 -2.94 4.08
CA HIS A 291 -12.34 -4.39 3.87
C HIS A 291 -11.50 -5.18 4.88
N ILE A 292 -10.80 -4.50 5.80
CA ILE A 292 -9.90 -5.13 6.79
C ILE A 292 -10.03 -4.40 8.13
N GLU A 293 -10.13 -5.14 9.23
CA GLU A 293 -10.15 -4.58 10.58
C GLU A 293 -8.77 -4.65 11.25
N PHE A 294 -8.25 -3.50 11.68
CA PHE A 294 -6.98 -3.39 12.41
C PHE A 294 -7.23 -3.10 13.90
N ASP A 295 -6.29 -3.52 14.75
CA ASP A 295 -6.42 -3.32 16.20
C ASP A 295 -6.28 -1.85 16.57
N VAL A 296 -5.35 -1.14 15.93
CA VAL A 296 -5.18 0.31 16.04
C VAL A 296 -4.96 0.89 14.65
N GLU A 297 -5.65 1.99 14.38
CA GLU A 297 -5.65 2.68 13.10
C GLU A 297 -5.18 4.12 13.28
N MET A 298 -4.05 4.46 12.65
CA MET A 298 -3.43 5.78 12.70
C MET A 298 -3.56 6.41 11.31
N TYR A 299 -4.41 7.43 11.22
CA TYR A 299 -4.74 8.11 9.97
C TYR A 299 -3.92 9.37 9.80
N GLY A 300 -3.15 9.50 8.74
CA GLY A 300 -2.36 10.71 8.47
C GLY A 300 -1.21 10.49 7.50
N ASN A 301 -0.39 11.53 7.33
CA ASN A 301 0.90 11.39 6.66
C ASN A 301 1.73 10.35 7.41
N CYS A 302 2.25 9.34 6.70
CA CYS A 302 2.95 8.23 7.33
C CYS A 302 4.18 8.71 8.12
N ASP A 303 4.95 9.67 7.57
CA ASP A 303 6.12 10.23 8.27
C ASP A 303 5.75 11.00 9.55
N ASP A 304 4.61 11.70 9.60
CA ASP A 304 4.18 12.41 10.82
C ASP A 304 3.82 11.41 11.93
N VAL A 305 3.11 10.33 11.58
CA VAL A 305 2.78 9.24 12.52
C VAL A 305 4.04 8.53 13.01
N ILE A 306 4.96 8.18 12.10
CA ILE A 306 6.23 7.53 12.46
C ILE A 306 7.09 8.44 13.32
N CYS A 307 7.13 9.74 13.06
CA CYS A 307 7.85 10.71 13.89
C CYS A 307 7.32 10.68 15.33
N TYR A 308 5.99 10.73 15.50
CA TYR A 308 5.35 10.63 16.80
C TYR A 308 5.69 9.30 17.51
N LEU A 309 5.57 8.16 16.82
CA LEU A 309 5.90 6.86 17.39
C LEU A 309 7.37 6.77 17.81
N CYS A 310 8.30 7.28 17.00
CA CYS A 310 9.71 7.33 17.35
C CYS A 310 9.97 8.17 18.60
N SER A 311 9.29 9.33 18.76
CA SER A 311 9.43 10.13 19.98
C SER A 311 8.93 9.40 21.22
N GLU A 312 7.86 8.61 21.08
CA GLU A 312 7.29 7.83 22.18
C GLU A 312 8.10 6.59 22.54
N LEU A 313 8.75 5.94 21.56
CA LEU A 313 9.58 4.76 21.79
C LEU A 313 10.87 5.06 22.55
N GLY A 314 11.35 6.30 22.50
CA GLY A 314 12.42 6.82 23.37
C GLY A 314 13.72 7.17 22.65
N ARG A 315 14.78 7.42 23.44
CA ARG A 315 16.03 8.03 22.95
C ARG A 315 16.72 7.27 21.80
N GLU A 316 16.56 5.95 21.76
CA GLU A 316 17.19 5.08 20.76
C GLU A 316 16.61 5.24 19.35
N TRP A 317 15.48 5.94 19.20
CA TRP A 317 14.79 6.22 17.94
C TRP A 317 14.98 7.67 17.46
N THR A 318 15.73 8.49 18.20
CA THR A 318 15.94 9.90 17.85
C THR A 318 16.79 10.08 16.59
N ASP A 319 17.67 9.13 16.30
CA ASP A 319 18.46 9.07 15.07
C ASP A 319 17.59 8.83 13.82
N VAL A 320 16.47 8.12 13.97
CA VAL A 320 15.49 7.93 12.89
C VAL A 320 14.83 9.27 12.52
N ILE A 321 14.36 10.01 13.54
CA ILE A 321 13.73 11.34 13.39
C ILE A 321 14.68 12.30 12.68
N GLY A 322 15.94 12.35 13.12
CA GLY A 322 16.95 13.21 12.54
C GLY A 322 16.51 14.69 12.56
N THR A 323 16.40 15.30 11.38
CA THR A 323 15.97 16.70 11.20
C THR A 323 14.51 16.84 10.76
N TYR A 324 13.75 15.74 10.72
CA TYR A 324 12.35 15.77 10.31
C TYR A 324 11.53 16.65 11.27
N LYS A 325 10.68 17.52 10.70
CA LYS A 325 9.77 18.37 11.46
C LYS A 325 8.33 17.90 11.20
N PRO A 326 7.63 17.37 12.21
CA PRO A 326 6.28 16.90 12.02
C PRO A 326 5.31 18.05 11.77
N SER A 327 4.28 17.77 11.00
CA SER A 327 3.13 18.66 10.86
C SER A 327 2.15 18.45 12.03
N PHE A 328 1.48 19.52 12.46
CA PHE A 328 0.53 19.49 13.57
C PHE A 328 -0.89 19.76 13.08
N LEU A 329 -1.89 19.30 13.83
CA LEU A 329 -3.28 19.69 13.60
C LEU A 329 -3.48 21.16 13.93
N SER A 330 -4.12 21.92 13.04
CA SER A 330 -4.49 23.31 13.35
C SER A 330 -5.66 23.36 14.35
N VAL A 331 -5.45 24.07 15.46
CA VAL A 331 -6.42 24.28 16.55
C VAL A 331 -7.68 25.02 16.04
N SER A 332 -7.52 25.90 15.04
CA SER A 332 -8.54 26.85 14.56
C SER A 332 -9.71 26.25 13.77
N LYS A 333 -9.55 25.04 13.22
CA LYS A 333 -10.63 24.30 12.53
C LYS A 333 -11.14 23.10 13.33
N THR A 334 -10.32 22.57 14.24
CA THR A 334 -10.62 21.34 14.99
C THR A 334 -11.55 21.58 16.18
N ILE A 335 -11.53 22.78 16.79
CA ILE A 335 -12.28 23.08 18.03
C ILE A 335 -13.60 23.85 17.81
N LYS A 336 -13.79 24.52 16.67
CA LYS A 336 -15.05 25.26 16.41
C LYS A 336 -16.29 24.35 16.34
N THR A 337 -16.11 23.05 16.11
CA THR A 337 -17.16 22.03 16.19
C THR A 337 -17.34 21.44 17.59
N PHE A 338 -16.39 21.64 18.51
CA PHE A 338 -16.40 21.05 19.86
C PHE A 338 -16.82 22.03 20.97
N SER A 339 -16.69 23.34 20.78
CA SER A 339 -16.89 24.33 21.86
C SER A 339 -18.30 24.92 21.99
N ASN A 340 -19.32 24.38 21.32
CA ASN A 340 -20.71 24.85 21.44
C ASN A 340 -21.64 23.94 22.26
N THR A 341 -21.13 22.91 22.93
CA THR A 341 -21.90 22.16 23.92
C THR A 341 -21.22 22.21 25.28
N SER A 342 -21.16 23.42 25.86
CA SER A 342 -21.11 23.56 27.31
C SER A 342 -22.51 23.32 27.85
N ASP A 343 -22.84 22.06 28.13
CA ASP A 343 -23.75 21.78 29.23
C ASP A 343 -23.33 20.50 29.96
N SER A 344 -23.10 20.70 31.25
CA SER A 344 -22.64 19.71 32.20
C SER A 344 -23.72 18.66 32.47
N ASN A 345 -23.32 17.40 32.59
CA ASN A 345 -24.14 16.23 32.93
C ASN A 345 -25.17 15.78 31.88
N LYS A 346 -24.76 14.92 30.94
CA LYS A 346 -25.57 13.80 30.42
C LYS A 346 -24.70 12.78 29.70
N SER A 347 -25.01 11.50 29.93
CA SER A 347 -24.45 10.34 29.26
C SER A 347 -24.34 10.53 27.74
N LEU A 348 -23.16 10.25 27.17
CA LEU A 348 -22.87 10.30 25.74
C LEU A 348 -23.56 9.13 25.01
N SER A 349 -24.89 9.22 24.90
CA SER A 349 -25.72 8.43 24.02
C SER A 349 -26.24 9.36 22.92
N GLY A 350 -25.63 9.30 21.73
CA GLY A 350 -26.03 10.08 20.56
C GLY A 350 -24.93 11.04 20.08
N PHE A 351 -23.96 10.53 19.32
CA PHE A 351 -23.21 11.36 18.38
C PHE A 351 -23.94 11.27 17.04
N ASP A 352 -24.74 12.29 16.74
CA ASP A 352 -25.27 12.50 15.41
C ASP A 352 -24.18 13.01 14.47
N LYS A 353 -24.28 12.52 13.24
CA LYS A 353 -23.42 12.72 12.08
C LYS A 353 -23.38 14.20 11.67
N GLU A 354 -22.25 14.88 11.83
CA GLU A 354 -21.94 16.07 11.01
C GLU A 354 -20.47 16.05 10.54
N CYS A 355 -20.33 16.26 9.23
CA CYS A 355 -19.18 15.93 8.40
C CYS A 355 -17.92 16.76 8.66
N TYR A 356 -16.75 16.12 8.57
CA TYR A 356 -15.48 16.75 8.23
C TYR A 356 -15.49 17.10 6.72
N ASN A 357 -16.16 18.18 6.34
CA ASN A 357 -16.20 18.60 4.94
C ASN A 357 -15.35 19.86 4.64
N SER A 358 -14.47 19.67 3.66
CA SER A 358 -14.10 20.62 2.62
C SER A 358 -13.79 22.07 3.01
N SER A 359 -12.53 22.35 3.35
CA SER A 359 -11.87 23.63 3.09
C SER A 359 -10.36 23.51 3.26
N ASN A 360 -9.71 22.62 2.52
CA ASN A 360 -8.26 22.69 2.32
C ASN A 360 -7.99 23.52 1.06
N HIS A 361 -8.07 24.84 1.21
CA HIS A 361 -7.24 25.71 0.38
C HIS A 361 -5.80 25.54 0.89
N VAL A 362 -4.96 25.00 0.01
CA VAL A 362 -3.51 25.14 0.08
C VAL A 362 -3.23 26.63 0.03
N LEU A 363 -2.85 27.24 1.16
CA LEU A 363 -2.14 28.52 1.11
C LEU A 363 -0.66 28.17 0.93
N GLN A 364 -0.19 28.40 -0.30
CA GLN A 364 1.24 28.50 -0.60
C GLN A 364 1.89 29.54 0.32
N ASP A 365 3.16 29.25 0.64
CA ASP A 365 4.11 30.08 1.38
C ASP A 365 3.84 31.60 1.29
N GLN A 366 3.59 32.21 2.45
CA GLN A 366 3.94 33.60 2.66
C GLN A 366 5.06 33.68 3.68
N GLN A 367 6.25 34.00 3.18
CA GLN A 367 7.34 34.55 3.97
C GLN A 367 6.89 35.88 4.57
N SER A 368 6.66 35.92 5.89
CA SER A 368 6.88 37.13 6.68
C SER A 368 6.85 36.82 8.18
N ASP A 369 7.92 37.26 8.84
CA ASP A 369 8.05 37.63 10.25
C ASP A 369 7.61 36.62 11.32
N SER A 370 8.63 36.05 11.96
CA SER A 370 8.62 35.15 13.11
C SER A 370 7.42 35.30 14.06
N PRO A 371 6.74 34.18 14.37
CA PRO A 371 6.12 34.02 15.68
C PRO A 371 6.43 32.67 16.34
N GLN A 372 6.15 32.65 17.63
CA GLN A 372 6.41 31.63 18.63
C GLN A 372 6.03 30.20 18.22
N ILE A 373 6.78 29.22 18.74
CA ILE A 373 6.49 27.79 18.63
C ILE A 373 5.21 27.51 19.44
N ASP A 374 4.04 27.59 18.80
CA ASP A 374 2.79 27.10 19.39
C ASP A 374 2.87 25.56 19.51
N GLU A 375 2.68 25.03 20.72
CA GLU A 375 2.63 23.59 21.01
C GLU A 375 1.42 22.95 20.31
N GLY A 376 1.62 22.45 19.09
CA GLY A 376 0.57 21.86 18.27
C GLY A 376 0.06 20.50 18.78
N ILE A 377 -1.21 20.19 18.50
CA ILE A 377 -1.80 18.88 18.77
C ILE A 377 -1.31 17.89 17.69
N TYR A 378 -0.67 16.79 18.10
CA TYR A 378 -0.19 15.75 17.18
C TYR A 378 -1.33 14.97 16.52
N PHE A 379 -2.34 14.59 17.30
CA PHE A 379 -3.46 13.78 16.82
C PHE A 379 -4.76 14.02 17.60
N LEU A 380 -5.89 13.65 17.00
CA LEU A 380 -7.21 13.56 17.61
C LEU A 380 -7.59 12.08 17.81
N PRO A 381 -7.80 11.60 19.05
CA PRO A 381 -8.28 10.24 19.28
C PRO A 381 -9.77 10.11 18.98
N ILE A 382 -10.14 9.07 18.24
CA ILE A 382 -11.53 8.66 17.97
C ILE A 382 -11.70 7.25 18.56
N PRO A 383 -12.38 7.11 19.72
CA PRO A 383 -12.58 5.81 20.33
C PRO A 383 -13.29 4.83 19.39
N PRO A 384 -13.02 3.52 19.51
CA PRO A 384 -12.14 2.93 20.52
C PRO A 384 -10.66 2.89 20.14
N ASN A 385 -10.26 3.01 18.86
CA ASN A 385 -8.90 2.68 18.41
C ASN A 385 -8.35 3.50 17.23
N LYS A 386 -9.00 4.59 16.87
CA LYS A 386 -8.61 5.41 15.72
C LYS A 386 -7.90 6.66 16.21
N PHE A 387 -6.84 7.07 15.52
CA PHE A 387 -6.05 8.25 15.84
C PHE A 387 -5.82 9.06 14.57
N VAL A 388 -6.28 10.30 14.54
CA VAL A 388 -6.22 11.15 13.35
C VAL A 388 -5.11 12.17 13.50
N PHE A 389 -4.07 12.04 12.68
CA PHE A 389 -2.91 12.92 12.55
C PHE A 389 -3.10 13.88 11.36
N HIS A 390 -2.17 14.82 11.22
CA HIS A 390 -2.11 15.70 10.07
C HIS A 390 -2.01 14.90 8.75
N GLY A 391 -2.74 15.37 7.72
CA GLY A 391 -2.72 14.78 6.38
C GLY A 391 -3.67 13.59 6.16
N ALA A 392 -4.51 13.25 7.14
CA ALA A 392 -5.54 12.22 7.01
C ALA A 392 -6.62 12.60 5.99
N GLU A 393 -7.11 11.62 5.22
CA GLU A 393 -8.16 11.76 4.22
C GLU A 393 -9.28 10.76 4.56
N LEU A 394 -10.16 11.17 5.48
CA LEU A 394 -11.31 10.36 5.91
C LEU A 394 -12.56 10.87 5.20
N TYR A 395 -13.00 10.12 4.21
CA TYR A 395 -14.26 10.38 3.50
C TYR A 395 -15.37 9.57 4.16
N THR A 396 -16.48 10.22 4.52
CA THR A 396 -17.73 9.51 4.80
C THR A 396 -18.46 9.34 3.46
N GLU A 397 -18.74 8.11 3.05
CA GLU A 397 -19.47 7.81 1.79
C GLU A 397 -20.91 8.39 1.75
N ASP A 398 -21.39 9.01 2.83
CA ASP A 398 -22.68 9.70 2.92
C ASP A 398 -22.54 11.24 3.02
N CYS A 399 -21.91 11.89 2.04
CA CYS A 399 -22.11 13.34 1.86
C CYS A 399 -22.61 13.60 0.43
N PRO A 400 -23.88 14.00 0.24
CA PRO A 400 -24.48 14.21 -1.08
C PRO A 400 -23.80 15.32 -1.89
#